data_AF-A0A7U4GFY2-F1
#
_entry.id   AF-A0A7U4GFY2-F1
#
_cell.length_a   1.000
_cell.length_b   1.000
_cell.length_c   1.000
_cell.angle_alpha   90.00
_cell.angle_beta   90.00
_cell.angle_gamma   90.00
#
_symmetry.space_group_name_H-M   'P 1'
#
loop_
_entity.id
_entity.type
_entity.pdbx_description
1 polymer ?
#
loop_
_entity_poly.entity_id
_entity_poly.type
_entity_poly.pdbx_seq_one_letter_code
_entity_poly.pdbx_strand_id
1 'polypeptide(L)'
;MEINNCNNFINDNRPVIDDKCDHSSCIIDAWGMAARARCRAPYTPPVKPKKVVIPTSAATKSEKSKAAKKSNTSSALRLKASELVAVMLGKTLTYTGILAALDKSYPDHGITLRMLQMRMIGLMKSPHVDITRDEKPVAEFTLHNVSERFYADSILRAKTKGGGAQ
;
A
#
# COMPACT_ATOMS: atom_id res chain seq x y z
N MET A 1 -35.69 -3.88 -28.02
CA MET A 1 -34.57 -2.96 -28.32
C MET A 1 -34.88 -1.67 -27.60
N GLU A 2 -34.32 -1.47 -26.41
CA GLU A 2 -34.52 -0.22 -25.66
C GLU A 2 -33.75 0.91 -26.36
N ILE A 3 -34.50 1.95 -26.71
CA ILE A 3 -33.96 3.16 -27.31
C ILE A 3 -33.24 3.91 -26.19
N ASN A 4 -31.92 3.98 -26.27
CA ASN A 4 -31.10 4.81 -25.39
C ASN A 4 -31.62 6.25 -25.46
N ASN A 5 -32.41 6.64 -24.46
CA ASN A 5 -32.99 7.96 -24.36
C ASN A 5 -31.85 8.97 -24.14
N CYS A 6 -31.57 9.81 -25.13
CA CYS A 6 -30.47 10.78 -25.12
C CYS A 6 -30.49 11.68 -23.87
N ASN A 7 -31.65 11.88 -23.25
CA ASN A 7 -31.79 12.64 -22.01
C ASN A 7 -31.05 12.02 -20.83
N ASN A 8 -30.84 10.70 -20.81
CA ASN A 8 -30.07 10.06 -19.74
C ASN A 8 -28.59 10.43 -19.77
N PHE A 9 -28.01 10.74 -20.93
CA PHE A 9 -26.61 11.18 -21.04
C PHE A 9 -26.42 12.65 -20.62
N ILE A 10 -27.44 13.50 -20.81
CA ILE A 10 -27.40 14.92 -20.44
C ILE A 10 -27.49 15.08 -18.91
N ASN A 11 -28.28 14.24 -18.26
CA ASN A 11 -28.46 14.24 -16.81
C ASN A 11 -27.39 13.39 -16.08
N ASP A 12 -26.46 12.79 -16.82
CA ASP A 12 -25.45 11.87 -16.32
C ASP A 12 -24.36 12.66 -15.58
N ASN A 13 -24.52 12.84 -14.27
CA ASN A 13 -23.61 13.65 -13.48
C ASN A 13 -22.33 12.86 -13.16
N ARG A 14 -21.40 12.84 -14.12
CA ARG A 14 -20.11 12.15 -13.96
C ARG A 14 -19.20 13.00 -13.08
N PRO A 15 -18.68 12.46 -11.95
CA PRO A 15 -17.69 13.19 -11.18
C PRO A 15 -16.44 13.40 -12.04
N VAL A 16 -16.19 14.65 -12.44
CA VAL A 16 -14.94 15.03 -13.11
C VAL A 16 -13.86 15.05 -12.03
N ILE A 17 -12.96 14.08 -12.09
CA ILE A 17 -11.82 14.00 -11.18
C ILE A 17 -10.71 14.87 -11.80
N ASP A 18 -10.55 16.09 -11.27
CA ASP A 18 -9.41 16.95 -11.60
C ASP A 18 -8.20 16.54 -10.75
N ASP A 19 -7.16 16.04 -11.40
CA ASP A 19 -5.91 15.62 -10.76
C ASP A 19 -4.97 16.81 -10.43
N LYS A 20 -5.39 18.04 -10.75
CA LYS A 20 -4.69 19.31 -10.47
C LYS A 20 -3.29 19.36 -11.09
N CYS A 21 -3.07 18.58 -12.14
CA CYS A 21 -1.83 18.56 -12.89
C CYS A 21 -2.01 19.30 -14.23
N ASP A 22 -0.98 20.02 -14.64
CA ASP A 22 -0.86 20.61 -15.96
C ASP A 22 -0.37 19.52 -16.93
N HIS A 23 -1.29 19.13 -17.80
CA HIS A 23 -1.09 18.15 -18.86
C HIS A 23 -0.75 18.78 -20.21
N SER A 24 -0.72 20.11 -20.32
CA SER A 24 -0.52 20.82 -21.60
C SER A 24 0.72 20.33 -22.34
N SER A 25 1.85 20.21 -21.63
CA SER A 25 3.11 19.75 -22.19
C SER A 25 3.08 18.27 -22.62
N CYS A 26 2.32 17.43 -21.90
CA CYS A 26 2.15 16.01 -22.26
C CYS A 26 1.31 15.86 -23.53
N ILE A 27 0.27 16.68 -23.67
CA ILE A 27 -0.61 16.71 -24.85
C ILE A 27 0.18 17.15 -26.09
N ILE A 28 0.99 18.21 -25.96
CA ILE A 28 1.86 18.70 -27.04
C ILE A 28 2.89 17.63 -27.43
N ASP A 29 3.52 16.98 -26.45
CA ASP A 29 4.47 15.88 -26.69
C ASP A 29 3.80 14.74 -27.48
N ALA A 30 2.58 14.35 -27.07
CA ALA A 30 1.80 13.31 -27.73
C ALA A 30 1.52 13.61 -29.22
N TRP A 31 1.16 14.86 -29.55
CA TRP A 31 0.97 15.28 -30.94
C TRP A 31 2.26 15.17 -31.77
N GLY A 32 3.41 15.47 -31.15
CA GLY A 32 4.71 15.38 -31.80
C GLY A 32 5.31 13.97 -31.90
N MET A 33 4.75 12.97 -31.21
CA MET A 33 5.31 11.60 -31.21
C MET A 33 5.30 10.96 -32.59
N ALA A 34 4.17 11.04 -33.31
CA ALA A 34 4.04 10.45 -34.65
C ALA A 34 4.99 11.11 -35.66
N ALA A 35 5.19 12.42 -35.55
CA ALA A 35 6.14 13.16 -36.39
C ALA A 35 7.59 12.74 -36.10
N ARG A 36 7.98 12.63 -34.82
CA ARG A 36 9.31 12.15 -34.42
C ARG A 36 9.60 10.74 -34.92
N ALA A 37 8.62 9.84 -34.83
CA ALA A 37 8.76 8.47 -35.32
C ALA A 37 9.01 8.44 -36.84
N ARG A 38 8.29 9.27 -37.60
CA ARG A 38 8.43 9.36 -39.07
C ARG A 38 9.76 9.98 -39.49
N CYS A 39 10.19 11.04 -38.82
CA CYS A 39 11.44 11.73 -39.11
C CYS A 39 12.68 11.02 -38.54
N ARG A 40 12.52 9.86 -37.89
CA ARG A 40 13.60 9.14 -37.21
C ARG A 40 14.40 10.03 -36.26
N ALA A 41 13.70 10.94 -35.57
CA ALA A 41 14.32 11.82 -34.61
C ALA A 41 14.92 11.00 -33.45
N PRO A 42 16.00 11.49 -32.80
CA PRO A 42 16.53 10.87 -31.60
C PRO A 42 15.44 10.66 -30.53
N TYR A 43 15.59 9.58 -29.76
CA TYR A 43 14.67 9.26 -28.68
C TYR A 43 14.56 10.44 -27.70
N THR A 44 13.33 10.80 -27.39
CA THR A 44 12.99 11.87 -26.46
C THR A 44 12.11 11.27 -25.37
N PRO A 45 12.52 11.36 -24.10
CA PRO A 45 11.77 10.72 -23.02
C PRO A 45 10.39 11.39 -22.85
N PRO A 46 9.35 10.62 -22.48
CA PRO A 46 8.01 11.15 -22.27
C PRO A 46 7.99 12.26 -21.22
N VAL A 47 7.31 13.35 -21.54
CA VAL A 47 7.10 14.46 -20.60
C VAL A 47 6.11 14.02 -19.51
N LYS A 48 6.45 14.29 -18.25
CA LYS A 48 5.57 14.01 -17.10
C LYS A 48 4.69 15.22 -16.79
N PRO A 49 3.43 15.01 -16.38
CA PRO A 49 2.54 16.10 -16.03
C PRO A 49 3.04 16.84 -14.79
N LYS A 50 2.91 18.17 -14.80
CA LYS A 50 3.44 19.04 -13.74
C LYS A 50 2.33 19.41 -12.77
N LYS A 51 2.50 19.12 -11.49
CA LYS A 51 1.51 19.52 -10.48
C LYS A 51 1.46 21.05 -10.35
N VAL A 52 0.29 21.66 -10.56
CA VAL A 52 0.12 23.14 -10.54
C VAL A 52 -0.05 23.66 -9.12
N VAL A 53 -0.56 22.82 -8.22
CA VAL A 53 -0.83 23.20 -6.83
C VAL A 53 0.01 22.36 -5.88
N ILE A 54 1.07 22.97 -5.34
CA ILE A 54 1.74 22.46 -4.14
C ILE A 54 0.93 23.04 -2.97
N PRO A 55 0.25 22.23 -2.13
CA PRO A 55 -0.39 22.78 -0.94
C PRO A 55 0.68 23.46 -0.10
N THR A 56 0.46 24.72 0.25
CA THR A 56 1.31 25.49 1.17
C THR A 56 1.20 24.88 2.58
N SER A 57 1.84 23.74 2.82
CA SER A 57 2.25 23.42 4.17
C SER A 57 3.42 24.34 4.50
N ALA A 58 3.22 25.23 5.46
CA ALA A 58 4.26 26.11 6.00
C ALA A 58 5.55 25.31 6.27
N ALA A 59 6.56 25.54 5.45
CA ALA A 59 7.91 25.06 5.66
C ALA A 59 8.79 26.28 5.96
N THR A 60 8.82 26.68 7.22
CA THR A 60 9.99 27.38 7.76
C THR A 60 11.18 26.43 7.62
N LYS A 61 12.19 26.87 6.87
CA LYS A 61 13.53 26.29 6.95
C LYS A 61 14.01 26.47 8.39
N SER A 62 14.27 25.39 9.10
CA SER A 62 15.05 25.46 10.34
C SER A 62 16.12 24.39 10.36
N GLU A 63 17.24 24.85 10.87
CA GLU A 63 18.57 24.30 10.83
C GLU A 63 18.74 23.08 11.74
N LYS A 64 19.80 22.31 11.44
CA LYS A 64 20.32 21.18 12.22
C LYS A 64 20.23 21.43 13.74
N SER A 65 19.49 20.57 14.44
CA SER A 65 19.69 20.32 15.87
C SER A 65 19.84 18.82 16.12
N LYS A 66 20.99 18.46 16.69
CA LYS A 66 21.33 17.11 17.13
C LYS A 66 20.50 16.73 18.37
N ALA A 67 20.15 15.45 18.41
CA ALA A 67 19.87 14.63 19.59
C ALA A 67 18.68 15.03 20.49
N ALA A 68 17.52 14.44 20.19
CA ALA A 68 16.63 13.91 21.23
C ALA A 68 15.92 12.67 20.68
N LYS A 69 16.03 11.57 21.44
CA LYS A 69 15.48 10.23 21.18
C LYS A 69 13.96 10.32 20.93
N LYS A 70 13.53 10.41 19.67
CA LYS A 70 12.12 10.22 19.27
C LYS A 70 12.01 8.82 18.69
N SER A 71 11.29 7.95 19.38
CA SER A 71 10.87 6.64 18.89
C SER A 71 9.98 6.82 17.66
N ASN A 72 10.59 6.88 16.49
CA ASN A 72 9.91 6.84 15.20
C ASN A 72 9.36 5.44 14.94
N THR A 73 8.30 5.07 15.65
CA THR A 73 7.35 4.08 15.15
C THR A 73 6.25 4.85 14.43
N SER A 74 6.41 4.98 13.12
CA SER A 74 5.33 5.42 12.24
C SER A 74 4.08 4.59 12.55
N SER A 75 2.95 5.27 12.68
CA SER A 75 1.64 4.77 13.11
C SER A 75 1.00 3.70 12.20
N ALA A 76 1.77 3.11 11.27
CA ALA A 76 1.30 2.11 10.31
C ALA A 76 1.85 0.68 10.57
N LEU A 77 2.76 0.49 11.53
CA LEU A 77 3.50 -0.79 11.70
C LEU A 77 3.75 -1.16 13.17
N ARG A 78 2.80 -0.93 14.09
CA ARG A 78 3.03 -1.28 15.50
C ARG A 78 3.12 -2.78 15.75
N LEU A 79 2.22 -3.57 15.16
CA LEU A 79 2.26 -5.02 15.38
C LEU A 79 3.51 -5.65 14.75
N LYS A 80 4.30 -6.38 15.53
CA LYS A 80 5.45 -7.17 15.04
C LYS A 80 4.99 -8.51 14.45
N ALA A 81 5.83 -9.12 13.61
CA ALA A 81 5.54 -10.45 13.06
C ALA A 81 5.47 -11.53 14.16
N SER A 82 6.30 -11.40 15.20
CA SER A 82 6.30 -12.25 16.38
C SER A 82 4.96 -12.23 17.13
N GLU A 83 4.36 -11.05 17.27
CA GLU A 83 3.09 -10.86 17.99
C GLU A 83 1.91 -11.51 17.23
N LEU A 84 1.90 -11.37 15.90
CA LEU A 84 0.92 -12.04 15.05
C LEU A 84 1.02 -13.56 15.14
N VAL A 85 2.24 -14.08 15.03
CA VAL A 85 2.50 -15.52 15.10
C VAL A 85 2.14 -16.06 16.48
N ALA A 86 2.49 -15.37 17.56
CA ALA A 86 2.17 -15.80 18.92
C ALA A 86 0.65 -15.97 19.15
N VAL A 87 -0.16 -15.14 18.52
CA VAL A 87 -1.63 -15.27 18.60
C VAL A 87 -2.15 -16.45 17.79
N MET A 88 -1.55 -16.71 16.62
CA MET A 88 -2.03 -17.72 15.66
C MET A 88 -1.45 -19.12 15.87
N LEU A 89 -0.28 -19.23 16.51
CA LEU A 89 0.45 -20.50 16.61
C LEU A 89 -0.40 -21.57 17.29
N GLY A 90 -0.60 -22.69 16.60
CA GLY A 90 -1.37 -23.84 17.10
C GLY A 90 -2.88 -23.62 17.21
N LYS A 91 -3.41 -22.52 16.66
CA LYS A 91 -4.85 -22.22 16.67
C LYS A 91 -5.41 -22.14 15.27
N THR A 92 -6.64 -22.61 15.11
CA THR A 92 -7.45 -22.41 13.90
C THR A 92 -8.32 -21.18 14.12
N LEU A 93 -8.06 -20.11 13.38
CA LEU A 93 -8.73 -18.82 13.57
C LEU A 93 -9.20 -18.24 12.25
N THR A 94 -10.33 -17.53 12.29
CA THR A 94 -10.79 -16.66 11.19
C THR A 94 -10.13 -15.28 11.30
N TYR A 95 -10.21 -14.45 10.25
CA TYR A 95 -9.71 -13.07 10.31
C TYR A 95 -10.29 -12.27 11.49
N THR A 96 -11.58 -12.42 11.78
CA THR A 96 -12.24 -11.76 12.91
C THR A 96 -11.75 -12.30 14.25
N GLY A 97 -11.55 -13.62 14.35
CA GLY A 97 -10.98 -14.26 15.53
C GLY A 97 -9.55 -13.79 15.83
N ILE A 98 -8.73 -13.61 14.79
CA ILE A 98 -7.36 -13.08 14.92
C ILE A 98 -7.39 -11.63 15.44
N LEU A 99 -8.24 -10.77 14.88
CA LEU A 99 -8.39 -9.39 15.37
C LEU A 99 -8.82 -9.35 16.84
N ALA A 100 -9.84 -10.11 17.21
CA ALA A 100 -10.32 -10.16 18.59
C ALA A 100 -9.25 -10.68 19.57
N ALA A 101 -8.38 -11.60 19.14
CA ALA A 101 -7.28 -12.09 19.95
C ALA A 101 -6.12 -11.08 20.05
N LEU A 102 -5.90 -10.30 19.00
CA LEU A 102 -4.94 -9.20 18.99
C LEU A 102 -5.40 -8.04 19.89
N ASP A 103 -6.68 -7.68 19.87
CA ASP A 103 -7.25 -6.65 20.76
C ASP A 103 -7.05 -7.00 22.23
N LYS A 104 -7.15 -8.29 22.58
CA LYS A 104 -6.94 -8.79 23.96
C LYS A 104 -5.48 -8.77 24.39
N SER A 105 -4.57 -9.13 23.49
CA SER A 105 -3.15 -9.33 23.83
C SER A 105 -2.33 -8.05 23.65
N TYR A 106 -2.72 -7.20 22.70
CA TYR A 106 -1.98 -6.03 22.24
C TYR A 106 -2.94 -4.88 21.87
N PRO A 107 -3.53 -4.18 22.86
CA PRO A 107 -4.53 -3.13 22.59
C PRO A 107 -4.01 -1.98 21.72
N ASP A 108 -2.71 -1.69 21.75
CA ASP A 108 -2.07 -0.60 20.97
C ASP A 108 -1.57 -1.00 19.58
N HIS A 109 -1.97 -2.18 19.08
CA HIS A 109 -1.47 -2.72 17.81
C HIS A 109 -1.93 -1.97 16.54
N GLY A 110 -3.09 -1.31 16.58
CA GLY A 110 -3.60 -0.43 15.52
C GLY A 110 -3.80 -1.08 14.15
N ILE A 111 -3.99 -2.41 14.07
CA ILE A 111 -4.17 -3.13 12.80
C ILE A 111 -5.63 -3.08 12.36
N THR A 112 -5.84 -2.78 11.08
CA THR A 112 -7.16 -2.92 10.44
C THR A 112 -7.29 -4.28 9.75
N LEU A 113 -8.52 -4.71 9.46
CA LEU A 113 -8.79 -5.95 8.71
C LEU A 113 -8.00 -6.03 7.40
N ARG A 114 -7.94 -4.93 6.63
CA ARG A 114 -7.20 -4.87 5.38
C ARG A 114 -5.70 -5.08 5.58
N MET A 115 -5.14 -4.52 6.65
CA MET A 115 -3.72 -4.71 6.99
C MET A 115 -3.42 -6.15 7.39
N LEU A 116 -4.34 -6.76 8.15
CA LEU A 116 -4.23 -8.17 8.53
C LEU A 116 -4.27 -9.08 7.29
N GLN A 117 -5.20 -8.86 6.36
CA GLN A 117 -5.28 -9.59 5.09
C GLN A 117 -3.97 -9.51 4.31
N MET A 118 -3.40 -8.31 4.17
CA MET A 118 -2.12 -8.13 3.47
C MET A 118 -0.96 -8.85 4.15
N ARG A 119 -0.93 -8.88 5.49
CA ARG A 119 0.06 -9.65 6.25
C ARG A 119 -0.13 -11.15 6.08
N MET A 120 -1.37 -11.64 6.12
CA MET A 120 -1.70 -13.04 5.89
C MET A 120 -1.29 -13.52 4.50
N ILE A 121 -1.52 -12.72 3.46
CA ILE A 121 -1.02 -13.02 2.11
C ILE A 121 0.52 -13.16 2.11
N GLY A 122 1.23 -12.28 2.82
CA GLY A 122 2.69 -12.38 2.95
C GLY A 122 3.14 -13.62 3.72
N LEU A 123 2.39 -14.00 4.76
CA LEU A 123 2.64 -15.18 5.59
C LEU A 123 2.44 -16.47 4.78
N MET A 124 1.34 -16.58 4.04
CA MET A 124 1.01 -17.71 3.16
C MET A 124 1.97 -17.86 1.98
N LYS A 125 2.55 -16.77 1.50
CA LYS A 125 3.54 -16.80 0.41
C LYS A 125 4.96 -17.08 0.91
N SER A 126 5.18 -17.10 2.22
CA SER A 126 6.53 -17.30 2.76
C SER A 126 6.89 -18.78 2.76
N PRO A 127 8.09 -19.17 2.28
CA PRO A 127 8.57 -20.56 2.38
C PRO A 127 9.00 -20.93 3.81
N HIS A 128 8.99 -19.97 4.74
CA HIS A 128 9.46 -20.13 6.10
C HIS A 128 8.32 -20.32 7.12
N VAL A 129 7.09 -20.44 6.62
CA VAL A 129 5.89 -20.56 7.43
C VAL A 129 5.03 -21.69 6.90
N ASP A 130 4.63 -22.59 7.79
CA ASP A 130 3.68 -23.65 7.50
C ASP A 130 2.29 -23.22 7.96
N ILE A 131 1.48 -22.76 7.01
CA ILE A 131 0.12 -22.28 7.23
C ILE A 131 -0.84 -22.99 6.28
N THR A 132 -1.89 -23.54 6.85
CA THR A 132 -3.00 -24.14 6.12
C THR A 132 -4.19 -23.17 6.13
N ARG A 133 -4.90 -23.13 5.00
CA ARG A 133 -6.12 -22.35 4.83
C ARG A 133 -7.24 -23.30 4.46
N ASP A 134 -8.25 -23.35 5.30
CA ASP A 134 -9.44 -24.18 5.09
C ASP A 134 -10.60 -23.31 4.61
N GLU A 135 -11.23 -23.71 3.51
CA GLU A 135 -12.42 -23.07 2.95
C GLU A 135 -13.69 -23.74 3.48
N LYS A 136 -13.94 -23.62 4.78
CA LYS A 136 -15.28 -23.79 5.38
C LYS A 136 -16.05 -22.45 5.17
N PRO A 137 -17.36 -22.28 5.47
CA PRO A 137 -18.14 -21.16 4.90
C PRO A 137 -17.54 -19.78 5.20
N VAL A 138 -16.69 -19.68 6.23
CA VAL A 138 -15.71 -18.61 6.43
C VAL A 138 -14.31 -19.21 6.39
N ALA A 139 -13.37 -18.54 5.70
CA ALA A 139 -11.98 -18.99 5.62
C ALA A 139 -11.30 -19.04 7.00
N GLU A 140 -10.77 -20.20 7.35
CA GLU A 140 -10.04 -20.48 8.58
C GLU A 140 -8.55 -20.66 8.28
N PHE A 141 -7.70 -20.22 9.20
CA PHE A 141 -6.24 -20.31 9.07
C PHE A 141 -5.68 -21.06 10.26
N THR A 142 -4.84 -22.06 10.00
CA THR A 142 -4.11 -22.79 11.03
C THR A 142 -2.62 -22.63 10.80
N LEU A 143 -1.93 -22.06 11.80
CA LEU A 143 -0.50 -21.86 11.76
C LEU A 143 0.21 -23.00 12.52
N HIS A 144 0.90 -23.88 11.79
CA HIS A 144 1.56 -25.06 12.34
C HIS A 144 2.96 -24.74 12.85
N ASN A 145 3.79 -24.11 12.01
CA ASN A 145 5.19 -23.85 12.32
C ASN A 145 5.69 -22.55 11.65
N VAL A 146 6.67 -21.90 12.29
CA VAL A 146 7.33 -20.70 11.79
C VAL A 146 8.84 -20.83 12.03
N SER A 147 9.62 -20.77 10.97
CA SER A 147 11.09 -20.78 11.04
C SER A 147 11.62 -19.45 11.57
N GLU A 148 12.74 -19.49 12.31
CA GLU A 148 13.42 -18.30 12.81
C GLU A 148 13.80 -17.30 11.70
N ARG A 149 14.10 -17.79 10.50
CA ARG A 149 14.41 -16.97 9.32
C ARG A 149 13.27 -16.03 8.94
N PHE A 150 12.02 -16.42 9.20
CA PHE A 150 10.86 -15.58 8.96
C PHE A 150 10.92 -14.28 9.77
N TYR A 151 11.36 -14.35 11.03
CA TYR A 151 11.46 -13.17 11.89
C TYR A 151 12.57 -12.24 11.41
N ALA A 152 13.73 -12.79 11.02
CA ALA A 152 14.82 -12.00 10.44
C ALA A 152 14.37 -11.24 9.17
N ASP A 153 13.69 -11.93 8.24
CA ASP A 153 13.15 -11.32 7.02
C ASP A 153 12.11 -10.23 7.32
N SER A 154 11.28 -10.42 8.34
CA SER A 154 10.27 -9.44 8.73
C SER A 154 10.88 -8.11 9.19
N ILE A 155 12.01 -8.18 9.92
CA ILE A 155 12.74 -7.02 10.40
C ILE A 155 13.44 -6.30 9.24
N LEU A 156 14.06 -7.06 8.33
CA LEU A 156 14.69 -6.50 7.13
C LEU A 156 13.69 -5.76 6.24
N ARG A 157 12.50 -6.33 6.01
CA ARG A 157 11.41 -5.68 5.26
C ARG A 157 10.90 -4.40 5.92
N ALA A 158 10.92 -4.32 7.24
CA ALA A 158 10.57 -3.09 7.95
C ALA A 158 11.63 -2.00 7.75
N LYS A 159 12.92 -2.37 7.66
CA LYS A 159 14.03 -1.43 7.47
C LYS A 159 14.09 -0.85 6.06
N THR A 160 13.86 -1.65 5.03
CA THR A 160 13.95 -1.20 3.62
C THR A 160 12.86 -0.19 3.25
N LYS A 161 11.67 -0.28 3.85
CA LYS A 161 10.61 0.73 3.66
C LYS A 161 10.94 2.11 4.23
N GLY A 162 11.96 2.23 5.06
CA GLY A 162 12.47 3.51 5.57
C GLY A 162 13.69 4.06 4.83
N GLY A 163 14.23 3.34 3.84
CA GLY A 163 15.54 3.64 3.22
C GLY A 163 15.53 3.91 1.71
N GLY A 164 14.36 4.14 1.11
CA GLY A 164 14.23 4.44 -0.33
C GLY A 164 14.32 5.93 -0.65
N ALA A 165 15.48 6.54 -0.41
CA ALA A 165 15.85 7.83 -0.97
C ALA A 165 17.37 7.83 -1.22
N GLN A 166 17.77 7.33 -2.37
CA GLN A 166 18.99 7.74 -3.08
C GLN A 166 18.61 7.91 -4.55
#